data_AF-A0A931T6P9-F1
#
_entry.id   AF-A0A931T6P9-F1
#
_cell.length_a   1.000
_cell.length_b   1.000
_cell.length_c   1.000
_cell.angle_alpha   90.00
_cell.angle_beta   90.00
_cell.angle_gamma   90.00
#
_symmetry.space_group_name_H-M   'P 1'
#
loop_
_entity.id
_entity.type
_entity.pdbx_description
1 polymer ?
#
loop_
_entity_poly.entity_id
_entity_poly.type
_entity_poly.pdbx_seq_one_letter_code
_entity_poly.pdbx_strand_id
1 'polypeptide(L)'
;MNERDVVKELARRTSLTEETAAEVLHAMHELVDEGAVRADALPIAPQPHEARPDDPGVVDRLIARAKRHPLGIEFLVSGFLATVAITLGAHAFTVEAARRRLEKEQQHPEESPE
;
A
#
# COMPACT_ATOMS: atom_id res chain seq x y z
N MET A 1 18.82 4.14 -13.83
CA MET A 1 17.81 5.17 -14.17
C MET A 1 18.57 6.41 -14.56
N ASN A 2 18.29 7.03 -15.71
CA ASN A 2 19.05 8.20 -16.14
C ASN A 2 18.49 9.46 -15.47
N GLU A 3 19.31 10.49 -15.28
CA GLU A 3 18.90 11.76 -14.66
C GLU A 3 17.68 12.39 -15.36
N ARG A 4 17.62 12.31 -16.69
CA ARG A 4 16.46 12.74 -17.49
C ARG A 4 15.16 11.99 -17.14
N ASP A 5 15.26 10.71 -16.79
CA ASP A 5 14.10 9.93 -16.37
C ASP A 5 13.63 10.35 -14.97
N VAL A 6 14.59 10.70 -14.09
CA VAL A 6 14.32 11.21 -12.73
C VAL A 6 13.63 12.58 -12.79
N VAL A 7 14.13 13.50 -13.63
CA VAL A 7 13.54 14.84 -13.80
C VAL A 7 12.11 14.77 -14.32
N LYS A 8 11.85 13.93 -15.33
CA LYS A 8 10.51 13.72 -15.87
C LYS A 8 9.54 13.16 -14.83
N GLU A 9 10.00 12.17 -14.06
CA GLU A 9 9.16 11.57 -13.01
C GLU A 9 8.90 12.55 -11.86
N LEU A 10 9.90 13.36 -11.50
CA LEU A 10 9.77 14.38 -10.46
C LEU A 10 8.77 15.47 -10.88
N ALA A 11 8.89 16.01 -12.09
CA ALA A 11 7.94 16.95 -12.66
C ALA A 11 6.51 16.39 -12.69
N ARG A 12 6.35 15.14 -13.13
CA ARG A 12 5.05 14.45 -13.18
C ARG A 12 4.38 14.35 -11.80
N ARG A 13 5.14 14.04 -10.75
CA ARG A 13 4.60 13.80 -9.40
C ARG A 13 4.33 15.07 -8.60
N THR A 14 5.04 16.16 -8.91
CA THR A 14 4.99 17.41 -8.14
C THR A 14 4.25 18.53 -8.87
N SER A 15 3.84 18.30 -10.13
CA SER A 15 3.28 19.32 -11.02
C SER A 15 4.22 20.50 -11.28
N LEU A 16 5.53 20.32 -11.03
CA LEU A 16 6.58 21.26 -11.39
C LEU A 16 6.93 21.14 -12.88
N THR A 17 7.54 22.18 -13.45
CA THR A 17 8.13 22.11 -14.79
C THR A 17 9.39 21.23 -14.77
N GLU A 18 9.77 20.65 -15.92
CA GLU A 18 11.01 19.86 -16.02
C GLU A 18 12.26 20.70 -15.68
N GLU A 19 12.23 22.00 -16.01
CA GLU A 19 13.28 22.96 -15.68
C GLU A 19 13.43 23.13 -14.15
N THR A 20 12.33 23.43 -13.44
CA THR A 20 12.36 23.55 -11.98
C THR A 20 12.68 22.22 -11.29
N ALA A 21 12.23 21.10 -11.86
CA ALA A 21 12.57 19.78 -11.33
C ALA A 21 14.07 19.46 -11.48
N ALA A 22 14.71 19.89 -12.58
CA ALA A 22 16.15 19.74 -12.77
C ALA A 22 16.95 20.61 -11.79
N GLU A 23 16.53 21.86 -11.57
CA GLU A 23 17.16 22.76 -10.59
C GLU A 23 17.08 22.22 -9.17
N VAL A 24 15.92 21.71 -8.75
CA VAL A 24 15.74 21.10 -7.43
C VAL A 24 16.62 19.87 -7.27
N LEU A 25 16.70 19.02 -8.30
CA LEU A 25 17.55 17.83 -8.28
C LEU A 25 19.04 18.20 -8.15
N HIS A 26 19.46 19.24 -8.88
CA HIS A 26 20.83 19.75 -8.82
C HIS A 26 21.16 20.31 -7.42
N ALA A 27 20.28 21.15 -6.86
CA ALA A 27 20.46 21.70 -5.52
C ALA A 27 20.48 20.60 -4.44
N MET A 28 19.68 19.54 -4.59
CA MET A 28 19.71 18.39 -3.68
C MET A 28 21.03 17.60 -3.77
N HIS A 29 21.60 17.45 -4.97
CA HIS A 29 22.90 16.81 -5.14
C HIS A 29 24.01 17.63 -4.46
N GLU A 30 24.01 18.96 -4.63
CA GLU A 30 24.98 19.82 -3.95
C GLU A 30 24.87 19.71 -2.42
N LEU A 31 23.66 19.70 -1.87
CA LEU A 31 23.45 19.56 -0.42
C LEU A 31 23.90 18.20 0.13
N VAL A 32 23.88 17.14 -0.69
CA VAL A 32 24.39 15.81 -0.32
C VAL A 32 25.92 15.80 -0.40
N ASP A 33 26.50 16.38 -1.45
CA ASP A 33 27.96 16.46 -1.63
C ASP A 33 28.62 17.33 -0.55
N GLU A 34 27.94 18.39 -0.11
CA GLU A 34 28.36 19.25 1.01
C GLU A 34 28.22 18.57 2.38
N GLY A 35 27.59 17.39 2.44
CA GLY A 35 27.36 16.64 3.68
C GLY A 35 26.36 17.31 4.63
N ALA A 36 25.68 18.37 4.18
CA ALA A 36 24.60 19.05 4.91
C ALA A 36 23.37 18.13 5.06
N VAL A 37 23.21 17.19 4.15
CA VAL A 37 22.20 16.13 4.20
C VAL A 37 22.88 14.77 4.07
N ARG A 38 22.74 13.91 5.09
CA ARG A 38 23.12 12.50 4.94
C ARG A 38 22.15 11.84 3.97
N ALA A 39 22.66 11.20 2.92
CA ALA A 39 21.83 10.47 1.96
C ALA A 39 20.91 9.43 2.63
N ASP A 40 21.36 8.81 3.71
CA ASP A 40 20.57 7.88 4.54
C ASP A 40 19.52 8.54 5.46
N ALA A 41 19.59 9.87 5.64
CA ALA A 41 18.67 10.66 6.46
C ALA A 41 17.60 11.40 5.64
N LEU A 42 17.71 11.39 4.31
CA LEU A 42 16.58 11.72 3.46
C LEU A 42 15.46 10.74 3.79
N PRO A 43 14.22 11.19 4.04
CA PRO A 43 13.09 10.29 4.08
C PRO A 43 13.00 9.71 2.67
N ILE A 44 13.60 8.53 2.47
CA ILE A 44 13.32 7.68 1.32
C ILE A 44 11.80 7.57 1.39
N ALA A 45 11.11 8.24 0.47
CA ALA A 45 9.66 8.16 0.34
C ALA A 45 9.34 6.68 0.53
N PRO A 46 8.48 6.30 1.50
CA PRO A 46 8.35 4.92 1.93
C PRO A 46 8.30 4.11 0.65
N GLN A 47 9.36 3.31 0.42
CA GLN A 47 9.34 2.39 -0.69
C GLN A 47 8.01 1.67 -0.53
N PRO A 48 7.24 1.39 -1.59
CA PRO A 48 6.10 0.52 -1.44
C PRO A 48 6.68 -0.84 -1.01
N HIS A 49 6.92 -1.00 0.28
CA HIS A 49 6.89 -2.27 0.94
C HIS A 49 5.49 -2.73 0.59
N GLU A 50 5.42 -3.65 -0.37
CA GLU A 50 4.19 -4.37 -0.65
C GLU A 50 3.67 -4.79 0.72
N ALA A 51 2.63 -4.09 1.16
CA ALA A 51 2.17 -4.21 2.53
C ALA A 51 1.93 -5.69 2.76
N ARG A 52 2.47 -6.23 3.86
CA ARG A 52 2.45 -7.67 4.08
C ARG A 52 1.02 -8.18 3.87
N PRO A 53 0.83 -9.33 3.22
CA PRO A 53 -0.52 -9.78 2.87
C PRO A 53 -1.43 -9.94 4.09
N ASP A 54 -0.83 -10.19 5.26
CA ASP A 54 -1.46 -10.32 6.57
C ASP A 54 -1.50 -9.02 7.39
N ASP A 55 -1.05 -7.90 6.83
CA ASP A 55 -1.12 -6.59 7.48
C ASP A 55 -2.57 -6.26 7.86
N PRO A 56 -2.85 -5.89 9.13
CA PRO A 56 -4.21 -5.62 9.59
C PRO A 56 -4.93 -4.57 8.74
N GLY A 57 -4.23 -3.51 8.31
CA GLY A 57 -4.82 -2.45 7.51
C GLY A 57 -5.17 -2.90 6.09
N VAL A 58 -4.40 -3.81 5.51
CA VAL A 58 -4.69 -4.41 4.19
C VAL A 58 -5.89 -5.36 4.29
N VAL A 59 -5.92 -6.20 5.32
CA VAL A 59 -7.01 -7.14 5.60
C VAL A 59 -8.33 -6.39 5.86
N ASP A 60 -8.30 -5.32 6.67
CA ASP A 60 -9.48 -4.52 6.99
C ASP A 60 -10.05 -3.83 5.75
N ARG A 61 -9.19 -3.31 4.87
CA ARG A 61 -9.61 -2.73 3.57
C ARG A 61 -10.26 -3.78 2.69
N LEU A 62 -9.73 -5.01 2.65
CA LEU A 62 -10.31 -6.11 1.88
C LEU A 62 -11.71 -6.47 2.41
N ILE A 63 -11.86 -6.62 3.72
CA ILE A 63 -13.15 -6.91 4.36
C ILE A 63 -14.15 -5.79 4.08
N ALA A 64 -13.74 -4.53 4.22
CA ALA A 64 -14.58 -3.37 3.91
C ALA A 64 -14.98 -3.30 2.43
N ARG A 65 -14.13 -3.78 1.52
CA ARG A 65 -14.44 -3.88 0.08
C ARG A 65 -15.46 -4.98 -0.17
N ALA A 66 -15.28 -6.16 0.45
CA ALA A 66 -16.23 -7.27 0.34
C ALA A 66 -17.62 -6.89 0.87
N LYS A 67 -17.71 -6.19 2.01
CA LYS A 67 -18.99 -5.71 2.57
C LYS A 67 -19.75 -4.76 1.63
N ARG A 68 -19.03 -3.99 0.81
CA ARG A 68 -19.62 -3.06 -0.18
C ARG A 68 -19.83 -3.69 -1.55
N HIS A 69 -19.31 -4.89 -1.77
CA HIS A 69 -19.42 -5.58 -3.05
C HIS A 69 -20.82 -6.21 -3.19
N PRO A 70 -21.43 -6.25 -4.39
CA PRO A 70 -22.77 -6.84 -4.58
C PRO A 70 -22.89 -8.31 -4.16
N LEU A 71 -21.77 -9.04 -4.17
CA LEU A 71 -21.70 -10.45 -3.73
C LEU A 71 -21.58 -10.60 -2.19
N GLY A 72 -21.39 -9.49 -1.48
CA GLY A 72 -21.33 -9.44 -0.03
C GLY A 72 -20.09 -10.07 0.60
N ILE A 73 -20.10 -10.11 1.93
CA ILE A 73 -19.04 -10.70 2.75
C ILE A 73 -18.97 -12.23 2.60
N GLU A 74 -20.10 -12.88 2.32
CA GLU A 74 -20.20 -14.33 2.10
C GLU A 74 -19.31 -14.79 0.96
N PHE A 75 -19.16 -13.98 -0.09
CA PHE A 75 -18.26 -14.27 -1.20
C PHE A 75 -16.79 -14.28 -0.77
N LEU A 76 -16.39 -13.37 0.14
CA LEU A 76 -15.04 -13.37 0.71
C LEU A 76 -14.80 -14.65 1.53
N VAL A 77 -15.78 -15.10 2.31
CA VAL A 77 -15.67 -16.26 3.22
C VAL A 77 -15.68 -17.59 2.45
N SER A 78 -16.64 -17.77 1.55
CA SER A 78 -16.96 -19.07 0.93
C SER A 78 -16.55 -19.21 -0.53
N GLY A 79 -16.20 -18.10 -1.21
CA GLY A 79 -15.86 -18.12 -2.64
C GLY A 79 -14.58 -18.89 -2.96
N PHE A 80 -14.35 -19.21 -4.23
CA PHE A 80 -13.09 -19.82 -4.65
C PHE A 80 -11.94 -18.80 -4.51
N LEU A 81 -10.84 -19.19 -3.88
CA LEU A 81 -9.75 -18.27 -3.47
C LEU A 81 -9.25 -17.39 -4.61
N ALA A 82 -8.95 -17.99 -5.77
CA ALA A 82 -8.46 -17.25 -6.93
C ALA A 82 -9.51 -16.27 -7.48
N THR A 83 -10.78 -16.69 -7.53
CA THR A 83 -11.88 -15.84 -7.99
C THR A 83 -12.09 -14.66 -7.05
N VAL A 84 -12.07 -14.90 -5.74
CA VAL A 84 -12.19 -13.84 -4.73
C VAL A 84 -11.04 -12.85 -4.81
N ALA A 85 -9.80 -13.34 -4.94
CA ALA A 85 -8.61 -12.52 -5.09
C ALA A 85 -8.70 -11.59 -6.32
N ILE A 86 -9.10 -12.15 -7.47
CA ILE A 86 -9.27 -11.39 -8.72
C ILE A 86 -10.42 -10.38 -8.59
N THR A 87 -11.60 -10.81 -8.14
CA THR A 87 -12.80 -9.97 -8.06
C THR A 87 -12.66 -8.83 -7.05
N LEU A 88 -12.01 -9.07 -5.91
CA LEU A 88 -11.80 -8.03 -4.89
C LEU A 88 -10.48 -7.28 -5.06
N GLY A 89 -9.67 -7.63 -6.07
CA GLY A 89 -8.40 -6.99 -6.39
C GLY A 89 -7.41 -7.05 -5.23
N ALA A 90 -7.18 -8.25 -4.70
CA ALA A 90 -6.28 -8.50 -3.59
C ALA A 90 -5.41 -9.75 -3.83
N HIS A 91 -4.33 -9.90 -3.07
CA HIS A 91 -3.49 -11.09 -3.13
C HIS A 91 -4.18 -12.28 -2.43
N ALA A 92 -3.94 -13.51 -2.90
CA ALA A 92 -4.54 -14.72 -2.33
C ALA A 92 -4.26 -14.87 -0.82
N PHE A 93 -3.01 -14.60 -0.40
CA PHE A 93 -2.64 -14.59 1.03
C PHE A 93 -3.41 -13.57 1.87
N THR A 94 -3.80 -12.42 1.30
CA THR A 94 -4.65 -11.44 2.01
C THR A 94 -6.07 -11.97 2.18
N VAL A 95 -6.60 -12.68 1.19
CA VAL A 95 -7.91 -13.35 1.30
C VAL A 95 -7.88 -14.41 2.39
N GLU A 96 -6.82 -15.24 2.45
CA GLU A 96 -6.65 -16.23 3.52
C GLU A 96 -6.50 -15.60 4.91
N ALA A 97 -5.75 -14.50 5.02
CA ALA A 97 -5.62 -13.74 6.26
C ALA A 97 -6.99 -13.17 6.71
N ALA A 98 -7.77 -12.62 5.77
CA ALA A 98 -9.12 -12.13 6.05
C ALA A 98 -10.07 -13.24 6.51
N ARG A 99 -10.04 -14.42 5.87
CA ARG A 99 -10.85 -15.58 6.29
C ARG A 99 -10.52 -16.04 7.70
N ARG A 100 -9.23 -16.24 8.00
CA ARG A 100 -8.77 -16.63 9.34
C ARG A 100 -9.19 -15.61 10.40
N ARG A 101 -9.20 -14.32 10.07
CA ARG A 101 -9.68 -13.28 10.98
C ARG A 101 -11.18 -13.39 11.21
N LEU A 102 -11.98 -13.52 10.16
CA LEU A 102 -13.43 -13.66 10.26
C LEU A 102 -13.87 -14.95 10.96
N GLU A 103 -13.12 -16.04 10.82
CA GLU A 103 -13.34 -17.28 11.57
C GLU A 103 -13.08 -17.07 13.07
N LYS A 104 -12.00 -16.37 13.44
CA LYS A 104 -11.72 -16.03 14.84
C LYS A 104 -12.79 -15.13 15.45
N GLU A 105 -13.29 -14.15 14.69
CA GLU A 105 -14.39 -13.27 15.12
C GLU A 105 -15.69 -14.05 15.35
N GLN A 106 -15.94 -15.13 14.60
CA GLN A 106 -17.10 -16.00 14.79
C GLN A 106 -16.93 -17.01 15.95
N GLN A 107 -15.69 -17.36 16.30
CA GLN A 107 -15.37 -18.28 17.39
C GLN A 107 -15.36 -17.61 18.78
N HIS A 108 -15.34 -16.27 18.85
CA HIS A 108 -15.45 -15.49 20.08
C HIS A 108 -16.67 -14.54 20.05
N PRO A 109 -17.91 -15.04 20.22
CA PRO A 109 -19.09 -14.18 20.21
C PRO A 109 -19.36 -13.40 21.52
N GLU A 110 -18.60 -13.59 22.60
CA GLU A 110 -18.91 -12.94 23.90
C GLU A 110 -17.66 -12.51 24.69
N GLU A 111 -17.45 -11.20 24.76
CA GLU A 111 -17.30 -10.49 26.04
C GLU A 111 -18.28 -9.31 26.00
N SER A 112 -19.58 -9.61 26.06
CA SER A 112 -20.58 -8.59 26.47
C SER A 112 -20.52 -8.49 27.99
N PRO A 113 -20.19 -7.31 28.57
CA PRO A 113 -20.33 -7.12 29.99
C PRO A 113 -21.82 -6.94 30.31
N GLU A 114 -22.31 -7.77 31.24
CA GLU A 114 -23.59 -7.61 31.95
C GLU A 114 -23.61 -6.33 32.80
#